data_AF-A0A505H9G1-F1
#
_entry.id   AF-A0A505H9G1-F1
#
_cell.length_a   1.000
_cell.length_b   1.000
_cell.length_c   1.000
_cell.angle_alpha   90.00
_cell.angle_beta   90.00
_cell.angle_gamma   90.00
#
_symmetry.space_group_name_H-M   'P 1'
#
loop_
_entity.id
_entity.type
_entity.pdbx_description
1 polymer ?
#
loop_
_entity_poly.entity_id
_entity_poly.type
_entity_poly.pdbx_seq_one_letter_code
_entity_poly.pdbx_strand_id
1 'polypeptide(L)'
;ALGGADRPTPGAVPADAATLFAPEAAQGFRDRWRDVQLRFVDDPRAAVGEAESLVEEAIEALSTALREQRTRLGAWQESGSTDTEQLRVAVRGYRDFLDRVLGR
;
A
#
# COMPACT_ATOMS: atom_id res chain seq x y z
N ALA A 1 37.68 -8.98 13.49
CA ALA A 1 36.83 -7.91 12.96
C ALA A 1 36.73 -8.07 11.45
N LEU A 2 35.53 -8.33 10.91
CA LEU A 2 35.11 -7.91 9.57
C LEU A 2 33.57 -7.85 9.59
N GLY A 3 33.06 -6.63 9.72
CA GLY A 3 31.64 -6.33 9.53
C GLY A 3 31.32 -6.32 8.04
N GLY A 4 30.26 -7.05 7.67
CA GLY A 4 29.68 -7.03 6.34
C GLY A 4 28.40 -6.21 6.35
N ALA A 5 28.56 -4.94 5.97
CA ALA A 5 27.56 -4.01 5.42
C ALA A 5 26.08 -4.39 5.60
N ASP A 6 25.45 -3.75 6.58
CA ASP A 6 24.03 -3.42 6.55
C ASP A 6 23.78 -2.61 5.27
N ARG A 7 23.26 -3.27 4.24
CA ARG A 7 22.87 -2.62 2.99
C ARG A 7 21.70 -1.70 3.34
N PRO A 8 21.77 -0.37 3.14
CA PRO A 8 20.60 0.47 3.31
C PRO A 8 19.56 0.01 2.27
N THR A 9 18.47 -0.59 2.72
CA THR A 9 17.29 -0.85 1.88
C THR A 9 16.76 0.49 1.39
N PRO A 10 16.81 0.80 0.09
CA PRO A 10 16.19 2.01 -0.44
C PRO A 10 14.67 1.84 -0.28
N GLY A 11 14.07 2.63 0.62
CA GLY A 11 12.63 2.68 0.80
C GLY A 11 12.05 1.46 1.52
N ALA A 12 12.49 1.19 2.75
CA ALA A 12 11.70 0.35 3.65
C ALA A 12 10.37 1.07 3.90
N VAL A 13 9.37 0.78 3.08
CA VAL A 13 7.98 1.15 3.32
C VAL A 13 7.65 0.61 4.71
N PRO A 14 7.13 1.43 5.65
CA PRO A 14 6.70 0.94 6.94
C PRO A 14 5.86 -0.32 6.74
N ALA A 15 6.16 -1.39 7.46
CA ALA A 15 5.46 -2.67 7.31
C ALA A 15 3.93 -2.50 7.44
N ASP A 16 3.51 -1.49 8.21
CA ASP A 16 2.11 -1.13 8.42
C ASP A 16 1.43 -0.44 7.21
N ALA A 17 2.18 0.32 6.41
CA ALA A 17 1.68 0.86 5.14
C ALA A 17 1.65 -0.23 4.04
N ALA A 18 2.55 -1.22 4.10
CA ALA A 18 2.53 -2.38 3.21
C ALA A 18 1.26 -3.24 3.37
N THR A 19 0.53 -3.07 4.47
CA THR A 19 -0.76 -3.71 4.69
C THR A 19 -1.85 -3.14 3.79
N LEU A 20 -1.72 -1.99 3.13
CA LEU A 20 -2.83 -1.41 2.34
C LEU A 20 -3.16 -2.20 1.07
N PHE A 21 -2.23 -3.00 0.56
CA PHE A 21 -2.46 -3.91 -0.57
C PHE A 21 -2.86 -5.31 -0.10
N ALA A 22 -3.62 -6.02 -0.94
CA ALA A 22 -3.70 -7.47 -0.84
C ALA A 22 -2.30 -8.08 -1.05
N PRO A 23 -1.93 -9.15 -0.33
CA PRO A 23 -0.59 -9.75 -0.41
C PRO A 23 -0.15 -10.09 -1.84
N GLU A 24 -1.09 -10.58 -2.66
CA GLU A 24 -0.86 -10.99 -4.05
C GLU A 24 -0.57 -9.79 -4.95
N ALA A 25 -1.34 -8.71 -4.79
CA ALA A 25 -1.12 -7.46 -5.53
C ALA A 25 0.24 -6.86 -5.17
N ALA A 26 0.57 -6.81 -3.88
CA ALA A 26 1.88 -6.34 -3.41
C ALA A 26 3.02 -7.19 -3.97
N GLN A 27 2.85 -8.52 -4.05
CA GLN A 27 3.84 -9.42 -4.62
C GLN A 27 4.04 -9.18 -6.11
N GLY A 28 2.97 -8.97 -6.88
CA GLY A 28 3.05 -8.64 -8.31
C GLY A 28 3.87 -7.38 -8.59
N PHE A 29 3.69 -6.31 -7.80
CA PHE A 29 4.51 -5.11 -7.91
C PHE A 29 5.99 -5.37 -7.56
N ARG A 30 6.29 -6.19 -6.54
CA ARG A 30 7.67 -6.55 -6.17
C ARG A 30 8.38 -7.35 -7.25
N ASP A 31 7.68 -8.26 -7.91
CA ASP A 31 8.26 -9.08 -8.97
C ASP A 31 8.57 -8.22 -10.21
N ARG A 32 7.63 -7.37 -10.64
CA ARG A 32 7.88 -6.41 -11.73
C ARG A 32 9.00 -5.42 -11.41
N TRP A 33 9.10 -4.98 -10.16
CA TRP A 33 10.21 -4.13 -9.71
C TRP A 33 11.56 -4.84 -9.87
N ARG A 34 11.64 -6.13 -9.54
CA ARG A 34 12.86 -6.93 -9.74
C ARG A 34 13.26 -6.96 -11.22
N ASP A 35 12.29 -7.10 -12.14
CA ASP A 35 12.55 -7.10 -13.59
C ASP A 35 13.05 -5.73 -14.11
N VAL A 36 12.53 -4.63 -13.56
CA VAL A 36 13.04 -3.28 -13.83
C VAL A 36 14.49 -3.15 -13.38
N GLN A 37 14.84 -3.64 -12.18
CA GLN A 37 16.21 -3.60 -11.67
C GLN A 37 17.19 -4.42 -12.52
N LEU A 38 16.77 -5.58 -13.02
CA LEU A 38 17.61 -6.40 -13.90
C LEU A 38 17.92 -5.67 -15.22
N ARG A 39 16.92 -5.03 -15.82
CA ARG A 39 17.08 -4.29 -17.10
C ARG A 39 17.86 -3.01 -16.98
N PHE A 40 17.94 -2.42 -15.80
CA PHE A 40 18.73 -1.21 -15.57
C PHE A 40 20.21 -1.41 -15.92
N VAL A 41 20.73 -2.64 -15.80
CA VAL A 41 22.13 -2.96 -16.15
C VAL A 41 22.38 -2.80 -17.65
N ASP A 42 21.38 -3.11 -18.48
CA ASP A 42 21.48 -3.12 -19.94
C ASP A 42 20.99 -1.82 -20.58
N ASP A 43 19.85 -1.29 -20.13
CA ASP A 43 19.26 -0.04 -20.60
C ASP A 43 18.71 0.80 -19.42
N PRO A 44 19.57 1.65 -18.84
CA PRO A 44 19.18 2.49 -17.70
C PRO A 44 18.02 3.43 -18.01
N ARG A 45 17.94 3.96 -19.23
CA ARG A 45 16.94 4.98 -19.59
C ARG A 45 15.56 4.36 -19.74
N ALA A 46 15.47 3.21 -20.41
CA ALA A 46 14.22 2.46 -20.48
C ALA A 46 13.78 2.00 -19.09
N ALA A 47 14.69 1.43 -18.29
CA ALA A 47 14.38 0.95 -16.95
C ALA A 47 13.82 2.05 -16.02
N VAL A 48 14.34 3.28 -16.10
CA VAL A 48 13.80 4.42 -15.32
C VAL A 48 12.37 4.77 -15.78
N GLY A 49 12.09 4.80 -17.08
CA GLY A 49 10.73 5.04 -17.58
C GLY A 49 9.74 3.96 -17.13
N GLU A 50 10.19 2.71 -17.08
CA GLU A 50 9.35 1.61 -16.59
C GLU A 50 9.17 1.62 -15.08
N ALA A 51 10.16 2.07 -14.33
CA ALA A 51 10.01 2.34 -12.90
C ALA A 51 8.94 3.40 -12.66
N GLU A 52 8.94 4.48 -13.45
CA GLU A 52 7.95 5.55 -13.36
C GLU A 52 6.53 5.03 -13.61
N SER A 53 6.31 4.28 -14.69
CA SER A 53 5.02 3.65 -14.96
C SER A 53 4.60 2.67 -13.86
N LEU A 54 5.52 1.87 -13.32
CA LEU A 54 5.22 0.93 -12.24
C LEU A 54 4.76 1.65 -10.96
N VAL A 55 5.36 2.80 -10.66
CA VAL A 55 4.96 3.63 -9.51
C VAL A 55 3.58 4.25 -9.73
N GLU A 56 3.29 4.76 -10.94
CA GLU A 56 1.97 5.29 -11.29
C GLU A 56 0.87 4.22 -11.13
N GLU A 57 1.10 3.02 -11.66
CA GLU A 57 0.19 1.89 -11.50
C GLU A 57 -0.02 1.51 -10.02
N ALA A 58 1.04 1.54 -9.21
CA ALA A 58 0.94 1.28 -7.78
C ALA A 58 0.11 2.36 -7.05
N ILE A 59 0.27 3.64 -7.41
CA ILE A 59 -0.52 4.74 -6.83
C ILE A 59 -2.01 4.59 -7.15
N GLU A 60 -2.34 4.25 -8.39
CA GLU A 60 -3.74 4.05 -8.81
C GLU A 60 -4.38 2.82 -8.14
N ALA A 61 -3.62 1.71 -8.06
CA ALA A 61 -4.07 0.52 -7.38
C ALA A 61 -4.29 0.78 -5.87
N LEU A 62 -3.39 1.51 -5.22
CA LEU A 62 -3.54 1.91 -3.82
C LEU A 62 -4.77 2.81 -3.62
N SER A 63 -4.94 3.81 -4.48
CA SER A 63 -6.07 4.74 -4.43
C SER A 63 -7.41 4.00 -4.58
N THR A 64 -7.46 3.01 -5.47
CA THR A 64 -8.63 2.15 -5.66
C THR A 64 -8.94 1.34 -4.41
N ALA A 65 -7.94 0.65 -3.84
CA ALA A 65 -8.10 -0.14 -2.62
C ALA A 65 -8.58 0.72 -1.43
N LEU A 66 -8.05 1.93 -1.28
CA LEU A 66 -8.49 2.88 -0.24
C LEU A 66 -9.94 3.32 -0.43
N ARG A 67 -10.37 3.59 -1.67
CA ARG A 67 -11.76 3.96 -1.99
C ARG A 67 -12.72 2.82 -1.65
N GLU A 68 -12.39 1.58 -2.01
CA GLU A 68 -13.20 0.40 -1.67
C GLU A 68 -13.32 0.19 -0.16
N GLN A 69 -12.22 0.38 0.58
CA GLN A 69 -12.24 0.26 2.04
C GLN A 69 -13.09 1.37 2.68
N ARG A 70 -13.00 2.61 2.18
CA ARG A 70 -13.86 3.71 2.61
C ARG A 70 -15.34 3.38 2.40
N THR A 71 -15.71 2.83 1.26
CA THR A 71 -17.10 2.43 0.98
C THR A 71 -17.59 1.39 1.99
N ARG A 72 -16.77 0.37 2.28
CA ARG A 72 -17.09 -0.64 3.32
C ARG A 72 -17.28 -0.04 4.71
N LEU A 73 -16.44 0.94 5.08
CA LEU A 73 -16.58 1.66 6.35
C LEU A 73 -17.82 2.56 6.40
N GLY A 74 -18.35 3.00 5.25
CA GLY A 74 -19.55 3.83 5.14
C GLY A 74 -20.87 3.05 5.21
N ALA A 75 -20.85 1.71 5.16
CA ALA A 75 -22.04 0.88 5.07
C ALA A 75 -23.04 1.06 6.24
N TRP A 76 -22.59 1.54 7.42
CA TRP A 76 -23.48 1.86 8.53
C TRP A 76 -24.50 2.96 8.18
N GLN A 77 -24.18 3.86 7.25
CA GLN A 77 -25.08 4.95 6.83
C GLN A 77 -26.29 4.41 6.06
N GLU A 78 -26.10 3.36 5.27
CA GLU A 78 -27.16 2.72 4.48
C GLU A 78 -28.18 1.97 5.36
N SER A 79 -27.76 1.54 6.55
CA SER A 79 -28.64 0.84 7.50
C SER A 79 -29.67 1.77 8.16
N GLY A 80 -29.55 3.09 8.03
CA GLY A 80 -30.43 4.07 8.68
C GLY A 80 -30.38 4.03 10.21
N SER A 81 -29.41 3.31 10.78
CA SER A 81 -29.35 3.02 12.20
C SER A 81 -28.88 4.23 13.00
N THR A 82 -29.72 4.69 13.93
CA THR A 82 -29.35 5.66 14.98
C THR A 82 -28.83 4.97 16.24
N ASP A 83 -28.59 3.65 16.19
CA ASP A 83 -28.08 2.87 17.29
C ASP A 83 -26.66 3.31 17.64
N THR A 84 -26.52 3.87 18.84
CA THR A 84 -25.24 4.35 19.38
C THR A 84 -24.16 3.28 19.42
N GLU A 85 -24.51 2.00 19.52
CA GLU A 85 -23.52 0.92 19.51
C GLU A 85 -22.97 0.69 18.09
N GLN A 86 -23.81 0.77 17.06
CA GLN A 86 -23.36 0.69 15.67
C GLN A 86 -22.45 1.87 15.31
N LEU A 87 -22.78 3.08 15.80
CA LEU A 87 -21.93 4.26 15.64
C LEU A 87 -20.57 4.07 16.33
N ARG A 88 -20.53 3.45 17.52
CA ARG A 88 -19.28 3.13 18.22
C ARG A 88 -18.40 2.18 17.42
N VAL A 89 -19.00 1.14 16.83
CA VAL A 89 -18.29 0.19 15.95
C VAL A 89 -17.76 0.90 14.71
N ALA A 90 -18.56 1.77 14.08
CA ALA A 90 -18.15 2.55 12.92
C ALA A 90 -16.93 3.46 13.22
N VAL A 91 -16.96 4.20 14.33
CA VAL A 91 -15.83 5.06 14.76
C VAL A 91 -14.56 4.24 14.98
N ARG A 92 -14.66 3.04 15.59
CA ARG A 92 -13.51 2.15 15.75
C ARG A 92 -12.94 1.72 14.39
N GLY A 93 -13.81 1.37 13.43
CA GLY A 93 -13.40 1.02 12.07
C GLY A 93 -12.66 2.16 11.36
N TYR A 94 -13.12 3.40 11.49
CA TYR A 94 -12.42 4.56 10.93
C TYR A 94 -11.06 4.80 11.57
N ARG A 95 -10.94 4.66 12.90
CA ARG A 95 -9.67 4.78 13.62
C ARG A 95 -8.68 3.74 13.14
N ASP A 96 -9.07 2.48 13.14
CA ASP A 96 -8.18 1.36 12.76
C ASP A 96 -7.74 1.49 11.28
N PHE A 97 -8.60 2.02 10.41
CA PHE A 97 -8.23 2.36 9.03
C PHE A 97 -7.20 3.50 8.95
N LEU A 98 -7.41 4.58 9.70
CA LEU A 98 -6.47 5.71 9.74
C LEU A 98 -5.11 5.30 10.31
N ASP A 99 -5.08 4.47 11.36
CA ASP A 99 -3.82 3.97 11.94
C ASP A 99 -3.02 3.16 10.90
N ARG A 100 -3.69 2.31 10.12
CA ARG A 100 -3.06 1.56 9.00
C ARG A 100 -2.56 2.47 7.88
N VAL A 101 -3.29 3.54 7.55
CA VAL A 101 -2.87 4.52 6.51
C VAL A 101 -1.70 5.38 6.97
N LEU A 102 -1.66 5.74 8.25
CA LEU A 102 -0.63 6.59 8.85
C LEU A 102 0.60 5.80 9.32
N GLY A 103 0.55 4.46 9.32
CA GLY A 103 1.63 3.59 9.75
C GLY A 103 1.96 3.76 11.24
N ARG A 104 0.93 3.85 12.09
CA ARG A 104 1.05 3.98 13.55
C ARG A 104 0.73 2.67 14.25
#